data_AF-A0A924Z0T3-F1
#
_entry.id   AF-A0A924Z0T3-F1
#
_cell.length_a   1.000
_cell.length_b   1.000
_cell.length_c   1.000
_cell.angle_alpha   90.00
_cell.angle_beta   90.00
_cell.angle_gamma   90.00
#
_symmetry.space_group_name_H-M   'P 1'
#
loop_
_entity.id
_entity.type
_entity.pdbx_description
1 polymer ?
#
loop_
_entity_poly.entity_id
_entity_poly.type
_entity_poly.pdbx_seq_one_letter_code
_entity_poly.pdbx_strand_id
1 'polypeptide(L)'
;AYGKALRTVKSCVGTTWCRYGVQDAVGFAVRVENRYKGVRAPHKVKMAVSGCVRECAEAQGKDVGLVATEKGYNLYVCGNGGAKPRHADLLVADIDEETAIKYIDRFFMYYIMTADRLTRTSVWCDKLEGGIEHIRDVVVYDKLGLGAELEAMMQRLVDTYECEWAAVVRDPEKRKRFTQFVNTDETESCIEIIPERGQTRPEFWPNEFVSLEQFRALSVPNIEAVEETDSELAPRPSPLATPSDWVSVGKVWDFPKDGGATIKYGAVQIAVFNFSLRGEWYATQNMCPHKKAFVLGRGILGDAAGVPKVACPLHKKTFSLQTGESLQGEEYHIRTFPVRIDGDDVLLELPPTELLDRELATEIGCRLATSCQTSCQSASSQPRELLEV
;
A
#
# COMPACT_ATOMS: atom_id res chain seq x y z
N ALA A 1 3.80 1.54 5.87
CA ALA A 1 5.22 1.81 6.17
C ALA A 1 6.09 0.88 5.32
N TYR A 2 7.05 1.42 4.55
CA TYR A 2 8.06 0.63 3.82
C TYR A 2 8.70 -0.43 4.72
N GLY A 3 9.13 -1.56 4.14
CA GLY A 3 9.72 -2.68 4.86
C GLY A 3 10.92 -2.34 5.75
N LYS A 4 11.32 -3.30 6.60
CA LYS A 4 12.58 -3.26 7.36
C LYS A 4 13.73 -3.61 6.41
N ALA A 5 14.11 -2.62 5.62
CA ALA A 5 15.09 -2.69 4.55
C ALA A 5 15.74 -1.32 4.34
N LEU A 6 16.72 -1.27 3.44
CA LEU A 6 17.34 -0.03 2.95
C LEU A 6 16.29 0.99 2.49
N ARG A 7 16.51 2.25 2.85
CA ARG A 7 15.84 3.42 2.27
C ARG A 7 16.75 4.07 1.25
N THR A 8 16.17 4.87 0.36
CA THR A 8 16.90 5.62 -0.66
C THR A 8 18.21 6.19 -0.12
N VAL A 9 19.29 5.95 -0.86
CA VAL A 9 20.62 6.44 -0.50
C VAL A 9 20.67 7.93 -0.83
N LYS A 10 20.81 8.78 0.19
CA LYS A 10 20.89 10.23 -0.03
C LYS A 10 22.29 10.58 -0.54
N SER A 11 22.38 11.38 -1.59
CA SER A 11 23.64 11.96 -2.04
C SER A 11 23.58 13.47 -2.07
N CYS A 12 24.74 14.12 -2.05
CA CYS A 12 24.86 15.46 -2.59
C CYS A 12 25.22 15.39 -4.08
N VAL A 13 25.26 16.53 -4.76
CA VAL A 13 25.54 16.57 -6.20
C VAL A 13 26.99 16.25 -6.58
N GLY A 14 27.89 16.08 -5.59
CA GLY A 14 29.27 15.62 -5.79
C GLY A 14 30.09 16.48 -6.77
N THR A 15 31.15 15.89 -7.33
CA THR A 15 31.96 16.49 -8.42
C THR A 15 31.16 16.68 -9.71
N THR A 16 29.99 16.06 -9.85
CA THR A 16 29.12 16.22 -11.03
C THR A 16 28.66 17.66 -11.21
N TRP A 17 28.35 18.37 -10.11
CA TRP A 17 27.82 19.75 -10.18
C TRP A 17 28.36 20.70 -9.11
N CYS A 18 28.94 20.21 -8.01
CA CYS A 18 29.40 21.07 -6.92
C CYS A 18 30.85 21.50 -7.14
N ARG A 19 31.10 22.81 -7.11
CA ARG A 19 32.47 23.38 -7.13
C ARG A 19 33.37 22.93 -5.96
N TYR A 20 32.76 22.43 -4.88
CA TYR A 20 33.45 21.91 -3.69
C TYR A 20 33.46 20.37 -3.64
N GLY A 21 32.94 19.70 -4.67
CA GLY A 21 32.97 18.25 -4.76
C GLY A 21 34.41 17.77 -4.87
N VAL A 22 34.78 16.82 -4.02
CA VAL A 22 36.09 16.16 -4.01
C VAL A 22 36.02 14.83 -4.74
N GLN A 23 34.94 14.08 -4.57
CA GLN A 23 34.68 12.81 -5.25
C GLN A 23 33.26 12.74 -5.84
N ASP A 24 33.01 11.74 -6.69
CA ASP A 24 31.68 11.47 -7.25
C ASP A 24 30.75 10.89 -6.17
N ALA A 25 29.87 11.74 -5.65
CA ALA A 25 28.87 11.32 -4.67
C ALA A 25 27.64 10.67 -5.31
N VAL A 26 27.29 11.07 -6.53
CA VAL A 26 26.05 10.63 -7.19
C VAL A 26 26.23 9.22 -7.73
N GLY A 27 27.30 8.99 -8.51
CA GLY A 27 27.61 7.66 -9.04
C GLY A 27 27.81 6.63 -7.93
N PHE A 28 28.58 6.99 -6.90
CA PHE A 28 28.81 6.06 -5.79
C PHE A 28 27.53 5.79 -4.97
N ALA A 29 26.67 6.79 -4.74
CA ALA A 29 25.37 6.56 -4.09
C ALA A 29 24.47 5.63 -4.90
N VAL A 30 24.42 5.76 -6.23
CA VAL A 30 23.66 4.85 -7.11
C VAL A 30 24.23 3.44 -7.04
N ARG A 31 25.55 3.28 -6.99
CA ARG A 31 26.21 1.97 -6.83
C ARG A 31 25.83 1.33 -5.50
N VAL A 32 25.92 2.08 -4.40
CA VAL A 32 25.54 1.63 -3.05
C VAL A 32 24.05 1.26 -3.02
N GLU A 33 23.17 2.09 -3.57
CA GLU A 33 21.73 1.82 -3.62
C GLU A 33 21.42 0.54 -4.40
N ASN A 34 22.02 0.37 -5.57
CA ASN A 34 21.79 -0.80 -6.40
C ASN A 34 22.33 -2.09 -5.77
N ARG A 35 23.39 -2.01 -4.97
CA ARG A 35 23.91 -3.18 -4.24
C ARG A 35 22.98 -3.59 -3.10
N TYR A 36 22.55 -2.65 -2.26
CA TYR A 36 21.87 -2.98 -1.01
C TYR A 36 20.33 -2.89 -1.07
N LYS A 37 19.74 -2.50 -2.21
CA LYS A 37 18.27 -2.51 -2.38
C LYS A 37 17.71 -3.92 -2.20
N GLY A 38 16.55 -4.00 -1.56
CA GLY A 38 15.87 -5.28 -1.29
C GLY A 38 16.42 -6.07 -0.10
N VAL A 39 17.64 -5.78 0.38
CA VAL A 39 18.21 -6.42 1.58
C VAL A 39 17.32 -6.14 2.79
N ARG A 40 16.85 -7.22 3.43
CA ARG A 40 16.07 -7.17 4.66
C ARG A 40 17.01 -7.15 5.86
N ALA A 41 16.67 -6.33 6.84
CA ALA A 41 17.47 -6.15 8.04
C ALA A 41 16.59 -6.10 9.29
N PRO A 42 17.15 -6.30 10.51
CA PRO A 42 16.40 -6.26 11.76
C PRO A 42 15.53 -5.00 11.90
N HIS A 43 15.99 -3.87 11.35
CA HIS A 43 15.19 -2.66 11.22
C HIS A 43 15.44 -1.93 9.88
N LYS A 44 14.71 -0.83 9.61
CA LYS A 44 14.98 0.09 8.50
C LYS A 44 16.41 0.65 8.58
N VAL A 45 17.08 0.74 7.45
CA VAL A 45 18.46 1.22 7.29
C VAL A 45 18.46 2.45 6.39
N LYS A 46 19.24 3.47 6.74
CA LYS A 46 19.48 4.65 5.91
C LYS A 46 20.96 4.73 5.58
N MET A 47 21.27 5.14 4.36
CA MET A 47 22.64 5.38 3.92
C MET A 47 22.76 6.72 3.21
N ALA A 48 23.96 7.29 3.17
CA ALA A 48 24.22 8.47 2.36
C ALA A 48 25.69 8.60 1.94
N VAL A 49 25.91 9.29 0.83
CA VAL A 49 27.23 9.59 0.26
C VAL A 49 27.38 11.09 0.07
N SER A 50 28.33 11.69 0.77
CA SER A 50 28.71 13.10 0.65
C SER A 50 30.00 13.24 -0.15
N GLY A 51 29.98 14.07 -1.19
CA GLY A 51 31.13 14.31 -2.06
C GLY A 51 32.20 15.23 -1.48
N CYS A 52 32.04 15.74 -0.26
CA CYS A 52 33.09 16.43 0.51
C CYS A 52 32.70 16.57 1.99
N VAL A 53 33.61 17.11 2.80
CA VAL A 53 33.45 17.34 4.26
C VAL A 53 32.31 18.29 4.63
N ARG A 54 31.74 19.05 3.68
CA ARG A 54 30.55 19.88 3.92
C ARG A 54 29.28 19.06 4.13
N GLU A 55 29.33 17.77 3.81
CA GLU A 55 28.40 16.78 4.34
C GLU A 55 26.92 17.02 3.98
N CYS A 56 26.62 17.66 2.84
CA CYS A 56 25.24 18.01 2.47
C CYS A 56 24.25 16.82 2.37
N ALA A 57 24.76 15.58 2.32
CA ALA A 57 23.94 14.37 2.33
C ALA A 57 23.52 13.91 3.74
N GLU A 58 23.99 14.53 4.82
CA GLU A 58 23.79 14.10 6.21
C GLU A 58 24.22 12.65 6.47
N ALA A 59 25.32 12.22 5.82
CA ALA A 59 26.00 10.94 5.98
C ALA A 59 26.21 10.53 7.45
N GLN A 60 26.67 11.43 8.31
CA GLN A 60 26.90 11.17 9.73
C GLN A 60 25.59 11.03 10.53
N GLY A 61 24.42 11.32 9.94
CA GLY A 61 23.11 11.05 10.55
C GLY A 61 22.48 9.72 10.13
N LYS A 62 23.18 8.91 9.31
CA LYS A 62 22.66 7.66 8.73
C LYS A 62 23.26 6.43 9.39
N ASP A 63 22.61 5.27 9.20
CA ASP A 63 23.12 3.99 9.71
C ASP A 63 24.48 3.66 9.06
N VAL A 64 24.70 4.06 7.80
CA VAL A 64 26.01 4.09 7.12
C VAL A 64 26.18 5.41 6.37
N GLY A 65 27.30 6.09 6.59
CA GLY A 65 27.64 7.35 5.94
C GLY A 65 29.00 7.28 5.26
N LEU A 66 29.09 7.78 4.04
CA LEU A 66 30.34 7.93 3.30
C LEU A 66 30.60 9.42 3.10
N VAL A 67 31.78 9.90 3.50
CA VAL A 67 32.18 11.30 3.31
C VAL A 67 33.50 11.33 2.56
N ALA A 68 33.49 11.91 1.37
CA ALA A 68 34.66 11.96 0.50
C ALA A 68 35.80 12.80 1.09
N THR A 69 37.02 12.31 0.86
CA THR A 69 38.30 12.95 1.12
C THR A 69 39.13 12.95 -0.18
N GLU A 70 40.27 13.63 -0.16
CA GLU A 70 41.19 13.62 -1.30
C GLU A 70 41.77 12.21 -1.58
N LYS A 71 41.81 11.35 -0.57
CA LYS A 71 42.38 10.00 -0.66
C LYS A 71 41.34 8.90 -0.88
N GLY A 72 40.05 9.22 -0.77
CA GLY A 72 38.97 8.24 -0.88
C GLY A 72 37.74 8.69 -0.11
N TYR A 73 37.27 7.86 0.82
CA TYR A 73 36.10 8.11 1.66
C TYR A 73 36.36 7.73 3.11
N ASN A 74 35.80 8.53 4.02
CA ASN A 74 35.61 8.16 5.42
C ASN A 74 34.28 7.42 5.56
N LEU A 75 34.33 6.22 6.15
CA LEU A 75 33.18 5.39 6.41
C LEU A 75 32.73 5.57 7.86
N TYR A 76 31.50 6.03 8.04
CA TYR A 76 30.83 6.19 9.32
C TYR A 76 29.70 5.18 9.46
N VAL A 77 29.44 4.69 10.67
CA VAL A 77 28.38 3.71 10.93
C VAL A 77 27.60 4.02 12.22
N CYS A 78 26.44 3.40 12.37
CA CYS A 78 25.61 3.44 13.59
C CYS A 78 24.97 4.81 13.91
N GLY A 79 24.80 5.68 12.91
CA GLY A 79 24.03 6.92 13.06
C GLY A 79 22.52 6.68 13.05
N ASN A 80 21.77 7.63 13.61
CA ASN A 80 20.33 7.50 13.77
C ASN A 80 19.61 8.85 13.71
N GLY A 81 18.60 8.96 12.85
CA GLY A 81 17.57 9.99 12.94
C GLY A 81 16.28 9.44 13.58
N GLY A 82 15.54 10.29 14.30
CA GLY A 82 14.26 9.93 14.93
C GLY A 82 14.08 10.62 16.28
N ALA A 83 13.29 10.02 17.17
CA ALA A 83 13.00 10.58 18.50
C ALA A 83 14.25 10.77 19.39
N LYS A 84 15.25 9.90 19.23
CA LYS A 84 16.58 10.03 19.86
C LYS A 84 17.65 10.07 18.77
N PRO A 85 18.00 11.24 18.24
CA PRO A 85 19.03 11.36 17.21
C PRO A 85 20.42 11.00 17.77
N ARG A 86 21.27 10.42 16.93
CA ARG A 86 22.65 10.03 17.25
C ARG A 86 23.51 10.19 16.00
N HIS A 87 24.68 10.80 16.13
CA HIS A 87 25.66 10.79 15.04
C HIS A 87 26.29 9.42 14.89
N ALA A 88 26.69 9.09 13.67
CA ALA A 88 27.45 7.91 13.32
C ALA A 88 28.90 8.06 13.81
N ASP A 89 29.52 6.96 14.18
CA ASP A 89 30.91 6.91 14.59
C ASP A 89 31.80 6.59 13.37
N LEU A 90 33.00 7.18 13.33
CA LEU A 90 33.98 6.88 12.29
C LEU A 90 34.48 5.44 12.42
N LEU A 91 34.23 4.61 11.40
CA LEU A 91 34.73 3.24 11.35
C LEU A 91 36.15 3.18 10.80
N VAL A 92 36.39 3.83 9.66
CA VAL A 92 37.70 3.89 9.00
C VAL A 92 37.77 5.11 8.08
N ALA A 93 38.96 5.67 7.91
CA ALA A 93 39.20 6.86 7.10
C ALA A 93 39.96 6.55 5.81
N ASP A 94 39.82 7.42 4.81
CA ASP A 94 40.62 7.45 3.58
C ASP A 94 40.67 6.10 2.81
N ILE A 95 39.53 5.44 2.65
CA ILE A 95 39.42 4.17 1.91
C ILE A 95 38.84 4.36 0.50
N ASP A 96 39.25 3.51 -0.45
CA ASP A 96 38.66 3.48 -1.79
C ASP A 96 37.23 2.88 -1.79
N GLU A 97 36.52 3.03 -2.90
CA GLU A 97 35.13 2.55 -3.03
C GLU A 97 34.98 1.04 -2.87
N GLU A 98 35.92 0.22 -3.36
CA GLU A 98 35.84 -1.23 -3.27
C GLU A 98 36.00 -1.69 -1.82
N THR A 99 36.98 -1.10 -1.12
CA THR A 99 37.19 -1.34 0.31
C THR A 99 35.98 -0.88 1.12
N ALA A 100 35.38 0.27 0.78
CA ALA A 100 34.17 0.76 1.44
C ALA A 100 33.00 -0.22 1.27
N ILE A 101 32.77 -0.73 0.07
CA ILE A 101 31.72 -1.74 -0.18
C ILE A 101 31.97 -3.01 0.64
N LYS A 102 33.20 -3.54 0.66
CA LYS A 102 33.53 -4.74 1.46
C LYS A 102 33.23 -4.54 2.94
N TYR A 103 33.60 -3.40 3.51
CA TYR A 103 33.35 -3.12 4.92
C TYR A 103 31.86 -2.90 5.22
N ILE A 104 31.11 -2.31 4.28
CA ILE A 104 29.65 -2.19 4.42
C ILE A 104 28.98 -3.56 4.34
N ASP A 105 29.42 -4.45 3.45
CA ASP A 105 28.91 -5.84 3.35
C ASP A 105 29.09 -6.57 4.68
N ARG A 106 30.31 -6.56 5.22
CA ARG A 106 30.66 -7.16 6.51
C ARG A 106 29.84 -6.55 7.65
N PHE A 107 29.77 -5.23 7.71
CA PHE A 107 28.99 -4.51 8.73
C PHE A 107 27.52 -4.92 8.71
N PHE A 108 26.87 -4.93 7.54
CA PHE A 108 25.47 -5.30 7.45
C PHE A 108 25.22 -6.76 7.76
N MET A 109 26.03 -7.68 7.24
CA MET A 109 25.85 -9.09 7.55
C MET A 109 26.05 -9.37 9.03
N TYR A 110 27.09 -8.80 9.64
CA TYR A 110 27.31 -8.92 11.07
C TYR A 110 26.15 -8.33 11.90
N TYR A 111 25.64 -7.16 11.53
CA TYR A 111 24.44 -6.57 12.14
C TYR A 111 23.20 -7.45 11.99
N ILE A 112 22.94 -7.97 10.78
CA ILE A 112 21.79 -8.83 10.49
C ILE A 112 21.82 -10.11 11.33
N MET A 113 23.01 -10.68 11.53
CA MET A 113 23.19 -11.94 12.26
C MET A 113 23.16 -11.77 13.78
N THR A 114 23.60 -10.63 14.30
CA THR A 114 23.83 -10.46 15.74
C THR A 114 22.83 -9.55 16.46
N ALA A 115 22.08 -8.71 15.73
CA ALA A 115 21.13 -7.80 16.36
C ALA A 115 19.76 -8.44 16.62
N ASP A 116 19.16 -8.09 17.76
CA ASP A 116 17.78 -8.45 18.08
C ASP A 116 16.80 -7.92 17.02
N ARG A 117 15.67 -8.62 16.86
CA ARG A 117 14.56 -8.18 16.00
C ARG A 117 14.14 -6.76 16.35
N LEU A 118 13.88 -5.94 15.32
CA LEU A 118 13.44 -4.55 15.44
C LEU A 118 14.44 -3.58 16.09
N THR A 119 15.72 -3.94 16.18
CA THR A 119 16.78 -3.08 16.75
C THR A 119 17.47 -2.23 15.68
N ARG A 120 17.69 -0.94 15.93
CA ARG A 120 18.49 -0.04 15.06
C ARG A 120 19.98 -0.30 15.22
N THR A 121 20.77 -0.03 14.17
CA THR A 121 22.24 -0.15 14.20
C THR A 121 22.86 0.62 15.37
N SER A 122 22.38 1.84 15.65
CA SER A 122 22.83 2.64 16.80
C SER A 122 22.63 1.93 18.14
N VAL A 123 21.43 1.41 18.39
CA VAL A 123 21.08 0.72 19.65
C VAL A 123 21.81 -0.61 19.76
N TRP A 124 22.00 -1.29 18.64
CA TRP A 124 22.79 -2.52 18.59
C TRP A 124 24.26 -2.23 18.94
N CYS A 125 24.86 -1.20 18.35
CA CYS A 125 26.22 -0.77 18.67
C CYS A 125 26.40 -0.42 20.14
N ASP A 126 25.47 0.35 20.73
CA ASP A 126 25.55 0.77 22.13
C ASP A 126 25.41 -0.42 23.12
N LYS A 127 24.81 -1.55 22.68
CA LYS A 127 24.67 -2.77 23.47
C LYS A 127 25.86 -3.73 23.35
N LEU A 128 26.67 -3.59 22.31
CA LEU A 128 27.84 -4.45 22.11
C LEU A 128 28.93 -4.11 23.13
N GLU A 129 29.52 -5.12 23.74
CA GLU A 129 30.74 -4.93 24.52
C GLU A 129 31.85 -4.40 23.61
N GLY A 130 32.46 -3.26 23.98
CA GLY A 130 33.42 -2.55 23.14
C GLY A 130 32.82 -1.66 22.05
N GLY A 131 31.49 -1.68 21.84
CA GLY A 131 30.78 -0.77 20.94
C GLY A 131 31.39 -0.68 19.54
N ILE A 132 31.73 0.55 19.11
CA ILE A 132 32.31 0.80 17.79
C ILE A 132 33.70 0.15 17.62
N GLU A 133 34.50 0.05 18.68
CA GLU A 133 35.82 -0.59 18.62
C GLU A 133 35.69 -2.07 18.29
N HIS A 134 34.71 -2.75 18.90
CA HIS A 134 34.41 -4.15 18.58
C HIS A 134 33.94 -4.31 17.13
N ILE A 135 33.07 -3.42 16.65
CA ILE A 135 32.66 -3.43 15.25
C ILE A 135 33.86 -3.24 14.32
N ARG A 136 34.80 -2.34 14.65
CA ARG A 136 36.02 -2.11 13.87
C ARG A 136 36.91 -3.36 13.84
N ASP A 137 37.10 -4.02 14.98
CA ASP A 137 37.83 -5.27 15.11
C ASP A 137 37.26 -6.37 14.19
N VAL A 138 35.94 -6.52 14.16
CA VAL A 138 35.28 -7.54 13.34
C VAL A 138 35.27 -7.17 11.86
N VAL A 139 34.93 -5.93 11.52
CA VAL A 139 34.67 -5.51 10.13
C VAL A 139 35.97 -5.20 9.38
N VAL A 140 36.85 -4.42 10.00
CA VAL A 140 38.08 -3.89 9.37
C VAL A 140 39.25 -4.84 9.59
N TYR A 141 39.51 -5.22 10.84
CA TYR A 141 40.65 -6.08 11.17
C TYR A 141 40.37 -7.57 11.02
N ASP A 142 39.14 -7.95 10.67
CA ASP A 142 38.68 -9.33 10.51
C ASP A 142 39.13 -10.24 11.66
N LYS A 143 39.04 -9.74 12.89
CA LYS A 143 39.54 -10.41 14.10
C LYS A 143 38.92 -11.79 14.32
N LEU A 144 37.71 -12.01 13.79
CA LEU A 144 36.99 -13.28 13.88
C LEU A 144 37.22 -14.20 12.67
N GLY A 145 37.91 -13.74 11.62
CA GLY A 145 38.11 -14.49 10.38
C GLY A 145 36.83 -14.76 9.59
N LEU A 146 35.82 -13.88 9.73
CA LEU A 146 34.50 -14.02 9.12
C LEU A 146 34.34 -13.18 7.85
N GLY A 147 35.30 -12.30 7.52
CA GLY A 147 35.18 -11.31 6.46
C GLY A 147 34.75 -11.90 5.12
N ALA A 148 35.42 -12.97 4.67
CA ALA A 148 35.10 -13.64 3.41
C ALA A 148 33.71 -14.30 3.40
N GLU A 149 33.29 -14.89 4.52
CA GLU A 149 31.97 -15.50 4.65
C GLU A 149 30.86 -14.44 4.62
N LEU A 150 31.03 -13.35 5.37
CA LEU A 150 30.08 -12.24 5.39
C LEU A 150 29.94 -11.59 4.01
N GLU A 151 31.05 -11.38 3.28
CA GLU A 151 31.03 -10.89 1.90
C GLU A 151 30.26 -11.84 0.97
N ALA A 152 30.50 -13.15 1.06
CA ALA A 152 29.81 -14.15 0.24
C ALA A 152 28.30 -14.21 0.54
N MET A 153 27.91 -14.10 1.81
CA MET A 153 26.50 -14.04 2.21
C MET A 153 25.80 -12.80 1.64
N MET A 154 26.44 -11.63 1.72
CA MET A 154 25.91 -10.41 1.12
C MET A 154 25.80 -10.56 -0.39
N GLN A 155 26.83 -11.08 -1.05
CA GLN A 155 26.83 -11.28 -2.50
C GLN A 155 25.66 -12.17 -2.95
N ARG A 156 25.33 -13.22 -2.20
CA ARG A 156 24.15 -14.05 -2.48
C ARG A 156 22.83 -13.25 -2.42
N LEU A 157 22.70 -12.31 -1.47
CA LEU A 157 21.53 -11.43 -1.40
C LEU A 157 21.46 -10.46 -2.59
N VAL A 158 22.62 -9.95 -3.02
CA VAL A 158 22.72 -9.07 -4.20
C VAL A 158 22.34 -9.82 -5.48
N ASP A 159 22.90 -11.03 -5.68
CA ASP A 159 22.70 -11.84 -6.88
C ASP A 159 21.26 -12.37 -7.02
N THR A 160 20.55 -12.52 -5.90
CA THR A 160 19.16 -13.01 -5.87
C THR A 160 18.12 -11.90 -5.85
N TYR A 161 18.54 -10.63 -5.92
CA TYR A 161 17.60 -9.52 -5.96
C TYR A 161 16.78 -9.52 -7.26
N GLU A 162 15.46 -9.55 -7.11
CA GLU A 162 14.51 -9.30 -8.19
C GLU A 162 13.56 -8.17 -7.80
N CYS A 163 13.33 -7.22 -8.71
CA CYS A 163 12.32 -6.20 -8.53
C CYS A 163 10.95 -6.77 -8.94
N GLU A 164 10.15 -7.19 -7.96
CA GLU A 164 8.82 -7.78 -8.16
C GLU A 164 7.92 -6.90 -9.06
N TRP A 165 7.99 -5.57 -8.92
CA TRP A 165 7.25 -4.63 -9.76
C TRP A 165 7.76 -4.59 -11.20
N ALA A 166 9.08 -4.60 -11.41
CA ALA A 166 9.63 -4.65 -12.76
C ALA A 166 9.30 -5.99 -13.44
N ALA A 167 9.29 -7.10 -12.68
CA ALA A 167 8.88 -8.41 -13.17
C ALA A 167 7.41 -8.41 -13.62
N VAL A 168 6.52 -7.70 -12.89
CA VAL A 168 5.13 -7.49 -13.31
C VAL A 168 5.05 -6.62 -14.56
N VAL A 169 5.74 -5.47 -14.59
CA VAL A 169 5.66 -4.50 -15.71
C VAL A 169 6.13 -5.12 -17.04
N ARG A 170 7.12 -6.01 -16.99
CA ARG A 170 7.69 -6.68 -18.17
C ARG A 170 6.89 -7.89 -18.65
N ASP A 171 5.94 -8.38 -17.85
CA ASP A 171 5.16 -9.58 -18.13
C ASP A 171 3.70 -9.20 -18.45
N PRO A 172 3.29 -9.25 -19.74
CA PRO A 172 1.92 -8.91 -20.14
C PRO A 172 0.84 -9.69 -19.39
N GLU A 173 1.06 -10.98 -19.09
CA GLU A 173 0.09 -11.81 -18.38
C GLU A 173 -0.05 -11.40 -16.91
N LYS A 174 1.06 -11.03 -16.26
CA LYS A 174 0.99 -10.46 -14.91
C LYS A 174 0.32 -9.09 -14.90
N ARG A 175 0.53 -8.26 -15.93
CA ARG A 175 -0.13 -6.94 -16.03
C ARG A 175 -1.65 -7.04 -16.11
N LYS A 176 -2.19 -8.08 -16.76
CA LYS A 176 -3.65 -8.31 -16.81
C LYS A 176 -4.28 -8.38 -15.42
N ARG A 177 -3.55 -8.85 -14.39
CA ARG A 177 -4.03 -8.89 -13.00
C ARG A 177 -4.24 -7.51 -12.36
N PHE A 178 -3.72 -6.45 -12.98
CA PHE A 178 -3.79 -5.10 -12.46
C PHE A 178 -4.78 -4.21 -13.23
N THR A 179 -5.48 -4.74 -14.24
CA THR A 179 -6.59 -4.02 -14.87
C THR A 179 -7.71 -3.79 -13.86
N GLN A 180 -8.55 -2.77 -14.13
CA GLN A 180 -9.66 -2.45 -13.27
C GLN A 180 -10.80 -3.44 -13.45
N PHE A 181 -11.14 -3.74 -14.71
CA PHE A 181 -12.19 -4.67 -15.07
C PHE A 181 -11.64 -5.82 -15.92
N VAL A 182 -12.21 -7.00 -15.73
CA VAL A 182 -11.87 -8.21 -16.51
C VAL A 182 -12.55 -8.20 -17.87
N ASN A 183 -13.77 -7.68 -17.95
CA ASN A 183 -14.62 -7.79 -19.12
C ASN A 183 -14.61 -6.56 -20.05
N THR A 184 -13.84 -5.52 -19.72
CA THR A 184 -13.74 -4.30 -20.53
C THR A 184 -12.42 -3.57 -20.25
N ASP A 185 -11.93 -2.82 -21.24
CA ASP A 185 -10.78 -1.93 -21.13
C ASP A 185 -11.15 -0.53 -20.57
N GLU A 186 -12.44 -0.30 -20.30
CA GLU A 186 -12.90 0.94 -19.67
C GLU A 186 -12.31 1.11 -18.26
N THR A 187 -12.18 2.36 -17.84
CA THR A 187 -11.76 2.71 -16.47
C THR A 187 -12.75 3.66 -15.84
N GLU A 188 -13.04 3.45 -14.57
CA GLU A 188 -13.98 4.24 -13.80
C GLU A 188 -13.25 4.89 -12.61
N SER A 189 -13.35 6.22 -12.46
CA SER A 189 -12.80 6.87 -11.27
C SER A 189 -13.62 6.47 -10.04
N CYS A 190 -12.93 5.98 -9.01
CA CYS A 190 -13.55 5.65 -7.73
C CYS A 190 -13.37 6.76 -6.67
N ILE A 191 -12.91 7.95 -7.09
CA ILE A 191 -12.61 9.09 -6.21
C ILE A 191 -13.25 10.35 -6.80
N GLU A 192 -13.97 11.10 -5.96
CA GLU A 192 -14.46 12.43 -6.32
C GLU A 192 -13.32 13.45 -6.21
N ILE A 193 -13.14 14.24 -7.26
CA ILE A 193 -12.14 15.30 -7.34
C ILE A 193 -12.86 16.64 -7.27
N ILE A 194 -12.49 17.47 -6.29
CA ILE A 194 -13.08 18.80 -6.08
C ILE A 194 -12.05 19.92 -6.27
N PRO A 195 -12.48 21.12 -6.73
CA PRO A 195 -11.63 22.30 -6.77
C PRO A 195 -11.50 22.95 -5.39
N GLU A 196 -10.27 23.21 -4.93
CA GLU A 196 -9.98 23.94 -3.71
C GLU A 196 -8.77 24.87 -3.93
N ARG A 197 -8.94 26.18 -3.65
CA ARG A 197 -7.89 27.20 -3.81
C ARG A 197 -7.22 27.19 -5.20
N GLY A 198 -7.98 26.97 -6.27
CA GLY A 198 -7.49 26.95 -7.65
C GLY A 198 -6.70 25.70 -8.05
N GLN A 199 -6.64 24.69 -7.18
CA GLN A 199 -6.10 23.36 -7.50
C GLN A 199 -7.19 22.30 -7.34
N THR A 200 -7.02 21.14 -7.97
CA THR A 200 -7.91 19.99 -7.76
C THR A 200 -7.35 19.07 -6.69
N ARG A 201 -8.19 18.58 -5.78
CA ARG A 201 -7.82 17.52 -4.83
C ARG A 201 -8.92 16.46 -4.71
N PRO A 202 -8.59 15.23 -4.26
CA PRO A 202 -9.60 14.31 -3.77
C PRO A 202 -10.43 14.94 -2.66
N GLU A 203 -11.73 14.68 -2.65
CA GLU A 203 -12.60 15.01 -1.52
C GLU A 203 -12.21 14.20 -0.27
N PHE A 204 -12.52 14.72 0.91
CA PHE A 204 -12.27 14.04 2.17
C PHE A 204 -13.12 12.78 2.32
N TRP A 205 -12.52 11.73 2.89
CA TRP A 205 -13.26 10.56 3.30
C TRP A 205 -14.10 10.89 4.55
N PRO A 206 -15.41 10.60 4.58
CA PRO A 206 -16.23 10.80 5.77
C PRO A 206 -15.74 9.92 6.91
N ASN A 207 -15.80 10.47 8.12
CA ASN A 207 -15.39 9.76 9.33
C ASN A 207 -16.43 8.72 9.79
N GLU A 208 -17.70 8.92 9.44
CA GLU A 208 -18.81 8.07 9.86
C GLU A 208 -18.96 6.80 9.00
N PHE A 209 -19.73 5.84 9.51
CA PHE A 209 -20.14 4.62 8.80
C PHE A 209 -21.54 4.82 8.24
N VAL A 210 -21.85 4.18 7.11
CA VAL A 210 -23.16 4.30 6.47
C VAL A 210 -23.69 2.92 6.12
N SER A 211 -24.94 2.65 6.50
CA SER A 211 -25.65 1.42 6.16
C SER A 211 -26.08 1.42 4.69
N LEU A 212 -26.31 0.22 4.12
CA LEU A 212 -26.87 0.10 2.77
C LEU A 212 -28.32 0.63 2.68
N GLU A 213 -29.05 0.75 3.79
CA GLU A 213 -30.40 1.30 3.78
C GLU A 213 -30.44 2.76 3.30
N GLN A 214 -29.36 3.52 3.53
CA GLN A 214 -29.24 4.89 3.00
C GLN A 214 -29.13 4.91 1.46
N PHE A 215 -28.77 3.82 0.79
CA PHE A 215 -28.76 3.75 -0.68
C PHE A 215 -30.18 3.73 -1.26
N ARG A 216 -31.14 3.12 -0.54
CA ARG A 216 -32.56 3.14 -0.95
C ARG A 216 -33.19 4.54 -0.85
N ALA A 217 -32.69 5.36 0.07
CA ALA A 217 -33.17 6.73 0.27
C ALA A 217 -32.64 7.72 -0.78
N LEU A 218 -31.54 7.39 -1.47
CA LEU A 218 -30.85 8.30 -2.40
C LEU A 218 -31.22 8.08 -3.87
N SER A 219 -32.04 7.07 -4.19
CA SER A 219 -32.47 6.74 -5.55
C SER A 219 -33.62 7.62 -6.09
N VAL A 220 -33.93 8.76 -5.46
CA VAL A 220 -34.94 9.71 -5.99
C VAL A 220 -34.46 11.16 -5.85
N PRO A 221 -33.99 11.80 -6.93
CA PRO A 221 -34.00 13.24 -7.03
C PRO A 221 -35.30 13.69 -7.74
N ASN A 222 -36.10 14.50 -7.05
CA ASN A 222 -37.25 15.27 -7.55
C ASN A 222 -38.43 14.50 -8.17
N ILE A 223 -39.33 14.02 -7.32
CA ILE A 223 -40.77 14.22 -7.55
C ILE A 223 -41.32 14.83 -6.27
N GLU A 224 -41.98 15.97 -6.41
CA GLU A 224 -42.56 16.77 -5.33
C GLU A 224 -43.32 15.89 -4.34
N ALA A 225 -43.13 16.17 -3.06
CA ALA A 225 -43.87 15.58 -1.96
C ALA A 225 -45.38 15.64 -2.27
N VAL A 226 -45.98 14.47 -2.47
CA VAL A 226 -47.43 14.34 -2.32
C VAL A 226 -47.67 13.92 -0.89
N GLU A 227 -48.37 14.80 -0.19
CA GLU A 227 -48.70 14.76 1.23
C GLU A 227 -49.24 13.40 1.67
N GLU A 228 -48.69 12.90 2.77
CA GLU A 228 -49.26 11.83 3.57
C GLU A 228 -50.66 12.24 4.05
N THR A 229 -51.65 11.44 3.71
CA THR A 229 -52.87 11.33 4.53
C THR A 229 -53.10 9.86 4.86
N ASP A 230 -53.17 9.60 6.16
CA ASP A 230 -53.43 8.32 6.79
C ASP A 230 -54.66 7.60 6.20
N SER A 231 -54.50 6.31 5.87
CA SER A 231 -55.55 5.29 6.10
C SER A 231 -55.07 3.88 5.74
N GLU A 232 -55.13 3.00 6.73
CA GLU A 232 -55.43 1.55 6.69
C GLU A 232 -54.62 0.59 5.79
N LEU A 233 -54.21 -0.51 6.45
CA LEU A 233 -53.72 -1.79 5.92
C LEU A 233 -54.08 -2.09 4.45
N ALA A 234 -53.07 -2.05 3.58
CA ALA A 234 -53.01 -2.85 2.36
C ALA A 234 -51.82 -3.82 2.45
N PRO A 235 -51.95 -5.09 2.00
CA PRO A 235 -50.91 -6.08 2.18
C PRO A 235 -49.66 -5.69 1.39
N ARG A 236 -48.47 -5.82 2.02
CA ARG A 236 -47.18 -5.67 1.34
C ARG A 236 -47.21 -6.55 0.08
N PRO A 237 -46.94 -6.02 -1.12
CA PRO A 237 -46.82 -6.87 -2.29
C PRO A 237 -45.68 -7.86 -2.04
N SER A 238 -45.99 -9.15 -2.16
CA SER A 238 -44.98 -10.22 -2.23
C SER A 238 -43.94 -9.83 -3.29
N PRO A 239 -42.62 -9.98 -3.04
CA PRO A 239 -41.61 -9.56 -3.99
C PRO A 239 -41.79 -10.37 -5.28
N LEU A 240 -42.36 -9.74 -6.30
CA LEU A 240 -42.35 -10.26 -7.66
C LEU A 240 -40.89 -10.50 -8.01
N ALA A 241 -40.55 -11.75 -8.33
CA ALA A 241 -39.20 -12.13 -8.71
C ALA A 241 -38.68 -11.14 -9.75
N THR A 242 -37.63 -10.40 -9.41
CA THR A 242 -37.01 -9.46 -10.32
C THR A 242 -36.52 -10.27 -11.52
N PRO A 243 -36.86 -9.91 -12.76
CA PRO A 243 -36.34 -10.63 -13.92
C PRO A 243 -34.81 -10.58 -13.86
N SER A 244 -34.17 -11.74 -13.95
CA SER A 244 -32.73 -11.93 -13.91
C SER A 244 -32.32 -12.82 -15.09
N ASP A 245 -31.20 -12.47 -15.70
CA ASP A 245 -30.61 -13.24 -16.79
C ASP A 245 -29.20 -13.71 -16.41
N TRP A 246 -28.78 -14.83 -17.02
CA TRP A 246 -27.41 -15.31 -16.90
C TRP A 246 -26.51 -14.58 -17.88
N VAL A 247 -25.61 -13.75 -17.35
CA VAL A 247 -24.69 -12.92 -18.14
C VAL A 247 -23.29 -13.52 -18.07
N SER A 248 -22.65 -13.75 -19.22
CA SER A 248 -21.22 -14.12 -19.26
C SER A 248 -20.36 -12.90 -18.95
N VAL A 249 -19.49 -13.06 -17.93
CA VAL A 249 -18.65 -11.97 -17.41
C VAL A 249 -17.16 -12.19 -17.64
N GLY A 250 -16.79 -13.29 -18.31
CA GLY A 250 -15.40 -13.63 -18.62
C GLY A 250 -15.16 -15.14 -18.58
N LYS A 251 -13.92 -15.54 -18.80
CA LYS A 251 -13.49 -16.93 -18.74
C LYS A 251 -12.89 -17.27 -17.38
N VAL A 252 -12.88 -18.55 -17.02
CA VAL A 252 -12.35 -19.04 -15.74
C VAL A 252 -10.92 -18.56 -15.45
N TRP A 253 -10.06 -18.47 -16.47
CA TRP A 253 -8.67 -18.02 -16.32
C TRP A 253 -8.49 -16.51 -16.19
N ASP A 254 -9.53 -15.72 -16.46
CA ASP A 254 -9.47 -14.27 -16.28
C ASP A 254 -9.58 -13.88 -14.79
N PHE A 255 -10.04 -14.81 -13.95
CA PHE A 255 -10.16 -14.62 -12.50
C PHE A 255 -9.04 -15.35 -11.74
N PRO A 256 -8.33 -14.67 -10.82
CA PRO A 256 -7.22 -15.27 -10.10
C PRO A 256 -7.71 -16.39 -9.17
N LYS A 257 -7.01 -17.52 -9.18
CA LYS A 257 -7.21 -18.61 -8.21
C LYS A 257 -7.04 -18.09 -6.78
N ASP A 258 -7.98 -18.44 -5.91
CA ASP A 258 -8.05 -18.03 -4.51
C ASP A 258 -8.03 -16.50 -4.32
N GLY A 259 -8.60 -15.79 -5.28
CA GLY A 259 -8.71 -14.34 -5.29
C GLY A 259 -9.98 -13.87 -5.97
N GLY A 260 -10.10 -12.56 -6.10
CA GLY A 260 -11.15 -11.92 -6.86
C GLY A 260 -10.63 -11.06 -7.99
N ALA A 261 -11.52 -10.75 -8.91
CA ALA A 261 -11.36 -9.67 -9.87
C ALA A 261 -12.70 -8.94 -10.02
N THR A 262 -12.67 -7.76 -10.64
CA THR A 262 -13.86 -6.93 -10.78
C THR A 262 -14.33 -6.96 -12.24
N ILE A 263 -15.64 -6.95 -12.45
CA ILE A 263 -16.27 -6.74 -13.75
C ILE A 263 -17.12 -5.46 -13.70
N LYS A 264 -17.32 -4.86 -14.87
CA LYS A 264 -18.23 -3.73 -15.07
C LYS A 264 -19.55 -4.23 -15.66
N TYR A 265 -20.67 -3.81 -15.10
CA TYR A 265 -22.00 -4.12 -15.62
C TYR A 265 -22.89 -2.88 -15.47
N GLY A 266 -23.18 -2.20 -16.58
CA GLY A 266 -23.73 -0.84 -16.55
C GLY A 266 -22.76 0.13 -15.87
N ALA A 267 -23.26 0.89 -14.89
CA ALA A 267 -22.47 1.77 -14.03
C ALA A 267 -21.97 1.06 -12.74
N VAL A 268 -22.28 -0.22 -12.57
CA VAL A 268 -21.95 -1.01 -11.37
C VAL A 268 -20.67 -1.81 -11.52
N GLN A 269 -19.97 -1.96 -10.40
CA GLN A 269 -18.80 -2.83 -10.27
C GLN A 269 -19.13 -4.05 -9.42
N ILE A 270 -18.94 -5.24 -9.98
CA ILE A 270 -19.21 -6.52 -9.31
C ILE A 270 -17.87 -7.24 -9.10
N ALA A 271 -17.63 -7.69 -7.89
CA ALA A 271 -16.48 -8.52 -7.54
C ALA A 271 -16.83 -10.00 -7.73
N VAL A 272 -16.01 -10.72 -8.48
CA VAL A 272 -16.17 -12.15 -8.74
C VAL A 272 -14.96 -12.88 -8.18
N PHE A 273 -15.20 -13.98 -7.47
CA PHE A 273 -14.21 -14.71 -6.69
C PHE A 273 -14.13 -16.16 -7.13
N ASN A 274 -12.90 -16.61 -7.43
CA ASN A 274 -12.59 -18.01 -7.72
C ASN A 274 -11.98 -18.63 -6.47
N PHE A 275 -12.79 -19.27 -5.62
CA PHE A 275 -12.34 -19.91 -4.39
C PHE A 275 -11.89 -21.36 -4.67
N SER A 276 -10.81 -21.48 -5.44
CA SER A 276 -10.34 -22.76 -5.98
C SER A 276 -10.00 -23.81 -4.92
N LEU A 277 -9.50 -23.41 -3.74
CA LEU A 277 -9.27 -24.31 -2.61
C LEU A 277 -10.53 -25.03 -2.11
N ARG A 278 -11.71 -24.44 -2.34
CA ARG A 278 -13.01 -25.03 -2.00
C ARG A 278 -13.76 -25.56 -3.23
N GLY A 279 -13.28 -25.26 -4.43
CA GLY A 279 -13.97 -25.57 -5.68
C GLY A 279 -15.24 -24.74 -5.89
N GLU A 280 -15.34 -23.57 -5.26
CA GLU A 280 -16.55 -22.75 -5.23
C GLU A 280 -16.31 -21.38 -5.89
N TRP A 281 -17.37 -20.80 -6.44
CA TRP A 281 -17.36 -19.47 -7.05
C TRP A 281 -18.41 -18.58 -6.38
N TYR A 282 -18.05 -17.30 -6.21
CA TYR A 282 -18.91 -16.32 -5.56
C TYR A 282 -18.84 -14.99 -6.29
N ALA A 283 -19.91 -14.20 -6.21
CA ALA A 283 -19.90 -12.83 -6.68
C ALA A 283 -20.65 -11.92 -5.72
N THR A 284 -20.15 -10.70 -5.56
CA THR A 284 -20.73 -9.67 -4.70
C THR A 284 -20.61 -8.29 -5.35
N GLN A 285 -21.28 -7.28 -4.81
CA GLN A 285 -20.89 -5.89 -5.12
C GLN A 285 -19.39 -5.67 -4.83
N ASN A 286 -18.70 -4.84 -5.61
CA ASN A 286 -17.28 -4.52 -5.38
C ASN A 286 -17.09 -3.47 -4.26
N MET A 287 -18.12 -2.66 -4.01
CA MET A 287 -18.10 -1.60 -3.00
C MET A 287 -18.19 -2.19 -1.58
N CYS A 288 -17.20 -1.90 -0.76
CA CYS A 288 -17.22 -2.19 0.68
C CYS A 288 -18.08 -1.14 1.41
N PRO A 289 -19.18 -1.53 2.08
CA PRO A 289 -20.12 -0.58 2.69
C PRO A 289 -19.51 0.26 3.82
N HIS A 290 -18.49 -0.26 4.51
CA HIS A 290 -17.82 0.41 5.63
C HIS A 290 -17.32 1.82 5.31
N LYS A 291 -16.59 1.97 4.20
CA LYS A 291 -16.03 3.25 3.73
C LYS A 291 -16.29 3.50 2.26
N LYS A 292 -17.23 2.74 1.67
CA LYS A 292 -17.70 2.90 0.28
C LYS A 292 -16.58 2.84 -0.76
N ALA A 293 -15.53 2.09 -0.44
CA ALA A 293 -14.40 1.87 -1.32
C ALA A 293 -14.68 0.68 -2.24
N PHE A 294 -14.47 0.84 -3.54
CA PHE A 294 -14.60 -0.21 -4.56
C PHE A 294 -13.37 -1.14 -4.56
N VAL A 295 -13.26 -1.99 -3.53
CA VAL A 295 -12.03 -2.76 -3.24
C VAL A 295 -12.27 -4.24 -2.94
N LEU A 296 -13.51 -4.72 -2.87
CA LEU A 296 -13.79 -6.10 -2.47
C LEU A 296 -13.29 -7.13 -3.48
N GLY A 297 -13.22 -6.80 -4.77
CA GLY A 297 -12.61 -7.65 -5.79
C GLY A 297 -11.12 -7.93 -5.53
N ARG A 298 -10.43 -7.09 -4.75
CA ARG A 298 -9.06 -7.32 -4.27
C ARG A 298 -9.02 -7.76 -2.81
N GLY A 299 -10.15 -8.25 -2.29
CA GLY A 299 -10.29 -8.73 -0.93
C GLY A 299 -9.56 -10.05 -0.71
N ILE A 300 -9.29 -10.34 0.56
CA ILE A 300 -8.62 -11.57 0.98
C ILE A 300 -9.69 -12.62 1.24
N LEU A 301 -9.67 -13.70 0.48
CA LEU A 301 -10.54 -14.85 0.68
C LEU A 301 -10.12 -15.63 1.92
N GLY A 302 -11.09 -16.26 2.58
CA GLY A 302 -10.81 -17.15 3.68
C GLY A 302 -12.07 -17.82 4.20
N ASP A 303 -11.93 -18.42 5.38
CA ASP A 303 -12.98 -19.12 6.08
C ASP A 303 -13.20 -18.50 7.47
N ALA A 304 -14.44 -18.49 7.94
CA ALA A 304 -14.78 -18.28 9.32
C ALA A 304 -15.74 -19.37 9.77
N ALA A 305 -15.22 -20.37 10.49
CA ALA A 305 -15.99 -21.48 11.03
C ALA A 305 -16.82 -22.21 9.96
N GLY A 306 -16.25 -22.44 8.78
CA GLY A 306 -16.89 -23.10 7.64
C GLY A 306 -17.54 -22.15 6.63
N VAL A 307 -17.78 -20.88 7.02
CA VAL A 307 -18.39 -19.86 6.16
C VAL A 307 -17.32 -19.21 5.27
N PRO A 308 -17.42 -19.31 3.94
CA PRO A 308 -16.52 -18.63 3.03
C PRO A 308 -16.71 -17.11 3.15
N LYS A 309 -15.61 -16.37 3.24
CA LYS A 309 -15.64 -14.92 3.46
C LYS A 309 -14.67 -14.17 2.58
N VAL A 310 -14.95 -12.89 2.40
CA VAL A 310 -14.02 -11.90 1.86
C VAL A 310 -13.73 -10.83 2.92
N ALA A 311 -12.44 -10.55 3.14
CA ALA A 311 -12.00 -9.45 3.99
C ALA A 311 -11.63 -8.23 3.13
N CYS A 312 -12.22 -7.08 3.43
CA CYS A 312 -11.88 -5.80 2.80
C CYS A 312 -10.37 -5.52 2.96
N PRO A 313 -9.63 -5.25 1.87
CA PRO A 313 -8.18 -5.11 1.95
C PRO A 313 -7.76 -3.86 2.73
N LEU A 314 -8.58 -2.81 2.72
CA LEU A 314 -8.32 -1.55 3.42
C LEU A 314 -8.59 -1.63 4.92
N HIS A 315 -9.75 -2.15 5.31
CA HIS A 315 -10.27 -2.01 6.68
C HIS A 315 -10.48 -3.33 7.43
N LYS A 316 -10.22 -4.47 6.78
CA LYS A 316 -10.34 -5.82 7.35
C LYS A 316 -11.74 -6.22 7.84
N LYS A 317 -12.78 -5.45 7.46
CA LYS A 317 -14.18 -5.86 7.60
C LYS A 317 -14.44 -7.10 6.75
N THR A 318 -15.13 -8.09 7.32
CA THR A 318 -15.32 -9.41 6.73
C THR A 318 -16.78 -9.68 6.42
N PHE A 319 -17.05 -10.15 5.22
CA PHE A 319 -18.40 -10.45 4.75
C PHE A 319 -18.51 -11.91 4.32
N SER A 320 -19.64 -12.53 4.61
CA SER A 320 -20.00 -13.85 4.08
C SER A 320 -20.13 -13.77 2.57
N LEU A 321 -19.47 -14.66 1.84
CA LEU A 321 -19.62 -14.77 0.38
C LEU A 321 -20.91 -15.49 -0.03
N GLN A 322 -21.54 -16.21 0.90
CA GLN A 322 -22.82 -16.88 0.69
C GLN A 322 -24.00 -15.94 0.90
N THR A 323 -24.02 -15.24 2.04
CA THR A 323 -25.18 -14.43 2.47
C THR A 323 -24.96 -12.93 2.32
N GLY A 324 -23.70 -12.48 2.21
CA GLY A 324 -23.35 -11.06 2.21
C GLY A 324 -23.32 -10.41 3.59
N GLU A 325 -23.73 -11.12 4.64
CA GLU A 325 -23.77 -10.57 6.00
C GLU A 325 -22.38 -10.26 6.55
N SER A 326 -22.31 -9.24 7.41
CA SER A 326 -21.07 -8.98 8.15
C SER A 326 -20.82 -10.04 9.21
N LEU A 327 -19.59 -10.54 9.27
CA LEU A 327 -19.16 -11.55 10.24
C LEU A 327 -18.57 -10.96 11.53
N GLN A 328 -18.60 -9.63 11.67
CA GLN A 328 -18.07 -8.89 12.82
C GLN A 328 -19.15 -8.14 13.62
N GLY A 329 -20.43 -8.43 13.35
CA GLY A 329 -21.57 -7.91 14.11
C GLY A 329 -22.01 -6.50 13.71
N GLU A 330 -21.63 -6.02 12.54
CA GLU A 330 -22.11 -4.75 12.00
C GLU A 330 -23.44 -4.88 11.24
N GLU A 331 -24.20 -3.79 11.22
CA GLU A 331 -25.57 -3.74 10.64
C GLU A 331 -25.59 -3.68 9.10
N TYR A 332 -24.45 -3.51 8.45
CA TYR A 332 -24.35 -3.47 7.00
C TYR A 332 -23.96 -4.84 6.42
N HIS A 333 -24.54 -5.16 5.25
CA HIS A 333 -24.26 -6.34 4.47
C HIS A 333 -23.72 -5.95 3.09
N ILE A 334 -23.43 -6.92 2.24
CA ILE A 334 -23.13 -6.72 0.82
C ILE A 334 -24.10 -7.54 -0.02
N ARG A 335 -24.44 -7.06 -1.22
CA ARG A 335 -25.22 -7.85 -2.16
C ARG A 335 -24.39 -8.99 -2.73
N THR A 336 -24.94 -10.20 -2.76
CA THR A 336 -24.37 -11.38 -3.43
C THR A 336 -25.12 -11.66 -4.73
N PHE A 337 -24.43 -12.29 -5.68
CA PHE A 337 -24.99 -12.70 -6.97
C PHE A 337 -24.66 -14.19 -7.20
N PRO A 338 -25.65 -15.01 -7.61
CA PRO A 338 -25.39 -16.40 -7.97
C PRO A 338 -24.38 -16.51 -9.12
N VAL A 339 -23.47 -17.49 -9.00
CA VAL A 339 -22.44 -17.77 -10.01
C VAL A 339 -22.63 -19.18 -10.54
N ARG A 340 -22.51 -19.33 -11.86
CA ARG A 340 -22.51 -20.63 -12.53
C ARG A 340 -21.35 -20.70 -13.52
N ILE A 341 -20.68 -21.83 -13.57
CA ILE A 341 -19.65 -22.12 -14.58
C ILE A 341 -20.27 -23.02 -15.64
N ASP A 342 -20.21 -22.61 -16.90
CA ASP A 342 -20.65 -23.40 -18.05
C ASP A 342 -19.49 -23.57 -19.03
N GLY A 343 -18.88 -24.75 -19.05
CA GLY A 343 -17.61 -24.98 -19.72
C GLY A 343 -16.51 -24.06 -19.16
N ASP A 344 -16.02 -23.15 -19.99
CA ASP A 344 -15.00 -22.16 -19.63
C ASP A 344 -15.60 -20.79 -19.24
N ASP A 345 -16.91 -20.61 -19.41
CA ASP A 345 -17.59 -19.33 -19.16
C ASP A 345 -18.02 -19.18 -17.71
N VAL A 346 -17.72 -18.00 -17.15
CA VAL A 346 -18.23 -17.57 -15.84
C VAL A 346 -19.50 -16.77 -16.06
N LEU A 347 -20.62 -17.29 -15.55
CA LEU A 347 -21.94 -16.69 -15.67
C LEU A 347 -22.41 -16.15 -14.32
N LEU A 348 -22.94 -14.94 -14.30
CA LEU A 348 -23.62 -14.35 -13.14
C LEU A 348 -25.11 -14.22 -13.41
N GLU A 349 -25.93 -14.50 -12.41
CA GLU A 349 -27.36 -14.18 -12.47
C GLU A 349 -27.56 -12.72 -12.05
N LEU A 350 -27.86 -11.85 -13.01
CA LEU A 350 -27.95 -10.40 -12.82
C LEU A 350 -29.31 -9.87 -13.29
N PRO A 351 -29.93 -8.94 -12.53
CA PRO A 351 -31.08 -8.20 -13.03
C PRO A 351 -30.66 -7.18 -14.11
N PRO A 352 -31.62 -6.55 -14.81
CA PRO A 352 -31.36 -5.47 -15.74
C PRO A 352 -30.47 -4.37 -15.15
N THR A 353 -29.62 -3.81 -16.00
CA THR A 353 -28.65 -2.75 -15.64
C THR A 353 -29.32 -1.56 -14.96
N GLU A 354 -30.51 -1.17 -15.40
CA GLU A 354 -31.23 -0.01 -14.89
C GLU A 354 -31.60 -0.16 -13.41
N LEU A 355 -31.83 -1.39 -12.95
CA LEU A 355 -32.13 -1.66 -11.54
C LEU A 355 -30.87 -1.61 -10.68
N LEU A 356 -29.76 -2.21 -11.15
CA LEU A 356 -28.50 -2.18 -10.41
C LEU A 356 -27.89 -0.79 -10.37
N ASP A 357 -27.96 -0.03 -11.46
CA ASP A 357 -27.40 1.31 -11.55
C ASP A 357 -28.05 2.25 -10.53
N ARG A 358 -29.35 2.11 -10.27
CA ARG A 358 -30.07 2.91 -9.26
C ARG A 358 -29.61 2.65 -7.82
N GLU A 359 -29.09 1.45 -7.54
CA GLU A 359 -28.78 1.02 -6.18
C GLU A 359 -27.27 1.00 -5.89
N LEU A 360 -26.44 0.66 -6.90
CA LEU A 360 -25.04 0.29 -6.74
C LEU A 360 -24.10 0.94 -7.76
N ALA A 361 -24.55 1.95 -8.51
CA ALA A 361 -23.67 2.66 -9.45
C ALA A 361 -22.42 3.22 -8.75
N THR A 362 -21.31 3.21 -9.48
CA THR A 362 -20.02 3.68 -8.98
C THR A 362 -20.11 5.09 -8.42
N GLU A 363 -20.80 5.97 -9.16
CA GLU A 363 -21.00 7.36 -8.77
C GLU A 363 -21.77 7.52 -7.44
N ILE A 364 -22.78 6.69 -7.19
CA ILE A 364 -23.53 6.70 -5.92
C ILE A 364 -22.58 6.38 -4.77
N GLY A 365 -21.76 5.33 -4.93
CA GLY A 365 -20.74 4.96 -3.97
C GLY A 365 -19.69 6.07 -3.77
N CYS A 366 -19.22 6.70 -4.85
CA CYS A 366 -18.25 7.79 -4.80
C CYS A 366 -18.79 8.99 -4.05
N ARG A 367 -19.95 9.55 -4.46
CA ARG A 367 -20.59 10.67 -3.77
C ARG A 367 -20.81 10.34 -2.31
N LEU A 368 -21.32 9.15 -2.00
CA LEU A 368 -21.52 8.75 -0.62
C LEU A 368 -20.20 8.57 0.16
N ALA A 369 -19.11 8.20 -0.52
CA ALA A 369 -17.76 8.09 0.06
C ALA A 369 -17.10 9.44 0.29
N THR A 370 -17.73 10.56 -0.09
CA THR A 370 -17.12 11.89 -0.08
C THR A 370 -18.07 12.96 0.47
N SER A 371 -19.38 12.70 0.49
CA SER A 371 -20.42 13.63 0.96
C SER A 371 -21.09 13.15 2.25
N CYS A 372 -20.82 13.87 3.34
CA CYS A 372 -21.85 14.37 4.25
C CYS A 372 -21.33 15.63 4.97
N GLN A 373 -21.19 16.73 4.22
CA GLN A 373 -21.15 18.10 4.76
C GLN A 373 -21.87 19.05 3.80
N THR A 374 -23.17 18.83 3.59
CA THR A 374 -24.07 19.86 3.06
C THR A 374 -25.24 20.04 4.01
N SER A 375 -24.93 20.50 5.23
CA SER A 375 -25.84 21.28 6.06
C SER A 375 -25.07 21.85 7.25
N CYS A 376 -25.27 23.14 7.51
CA CYS A 376 -24.80 23.91 8.67
C CYS A 376 -23.38 24.49 8.63
N GLN A 377 -23.17 25.53 7.82
CA GLN A 377 -22.62 26.81 8.32
C GLN A 377 -23.25 27.99 7.56
N SER A 378 -24.55 28.19 7.75
CA SER A 378 -25.17 29.51 7.67
C SER A 378 -25.50 29.95 9.09
N ALA A 379 -24.49 30.35 9.87
CA ALA A 379 -24.69 31.06 11.13
C ALA A 379 -23.42 31.83 11.53
N SER A 380 -23.55 33.16 11.52
CA SER A 380 -22.78 34.17 12.26
C SER A 380 -21.25 34.20 12.08
N SER A 381 -20.80 34.97 11.10
CA SER A 381 -19.53 35.67 11.18
C SER A 381 -19.68 36.89 12.10
N GLN A 382 -19.40 36.74 13.39
CA GLN A 382 -18.96 37.88 14.20
C GLN A 382 -17.43 38.03 14.02
N PRO A 383 -16.92 39.23 13.74
CA PRO A 383 -15.48 39.44 13.61
C PRO A 383 -14.82 39.35 14.98
N ARG A 384 -13.84 38.47 15.14
CA ARG A 384 -12.92 38.52 16.28
C ARG A 384 -11.97 39.68 16.09
N GLU A 385 -12.01 40.63 17.01
CA GLU A 385 -11.03 41.69 17.18
C GLU A 385 -9.61 41.10 17.29
N LEU A 386 -8.70 41.74 16.57
CA LEU A 386 -7.26 41.66 16.75
C LEU A 386 -6.93 42.15 18.16
N LEU A 387 -6.37 41.28 19.00
CA LEU A 387 -5.62 41.70 20.18
C LEU A 387 -4.14 41.73 19.79
N GLU A 388 -3.65 42.94 19.59
CA GLU A 388 -2.23 43.29 19.73
C GLU A 388 -1.78 42.97 21.16
N VAL A 389 -0.69 42.19 21.30
CA VAL A 389 0.48 42.46 22.17
C VAL A 389 1.70 41.80 21.54
#